data_AF-A0A0D0DAL5-F1
#
_entry.id   AF-A0A0D0DAL5-F1
#
_cell.length_a   1.000
_cell.length_b   1.000
_cell.length_c   1.000
_cell.angle_alpha   90.00
_cell.angle_beta   90.00
_cell.angle_gamma   90.00
#
_symmetry.space_group_name_H-M   'P 1'
#
loop_
_entity.id
_entity.type
_entity.pdbx_description
1 polymer ?
#
loop_
_entity_poly.entity_id
_entity_poly.type
_entity_poly.pdbx_seq_one_letter_code
_entity_poly.pdbx_strand_id
1 'polypeptide(L)'
;SKPLDTQQAQALNLATVSEWFDLVEKHLILSKEGEGIQKEDIYAMDETGNTAGDQGTHRVIGRRGTKMQHRQGGADRENVTSIVTICADGSVLPPTVIFKGKKFLKTWGKNNVA
;
A
#
# COMPACT_ATOMS: atom_id res chain seq x y z
N SER A 1 5.11 -8.45 7.50
CA SER A 1 3.68 -8.25 7.19
C SER A 1 2.85 -9.20 8.02
N LYS A 2 1.68 -8.78 8.53
CA LYS A 2 0.69 -9.75 9.00
C LYS A 2 0.08 -10.42 7.75
N PRO A 3 -0.11 -11.74 7.73
CA PRO A 3 -0.85 -12.38 6.65
C PRO A 3 -2.26 -11.79 6.60
N LEU A 4 -2.81 -11.69 5.39
CA LEU A 4 -4.19 -11.24 5.17
C LEU A 4 -5.12 -12.10 6.03
N ASP A 5 -6.04 -11.47 6.75
CA ASP A 5 -6.99 -12.19 7.61
C ASP A 5 -7.80 -13.18 6.75
N THR A 6 -8.04 -14.38 7.27
CA THR A 6 -8.70 -15.46 6.51
C THR A 6 -10.07 -15.03 5.99
N GLN A 7 -10.80 -14.20 6.74
CA GLN A 7 -12.11 -13.71 6.30
C GLN A 7 -11.98 -12.71 5.14
N GLN A 8 -10.97 -11.83 5.20
CA GLN A 8 -10.67 -10.91 4.08
C GLN A 8 -10.21 -11.68 2.84
N ALA A 9 -9.39 -12.72 3.00
CA ALA A 9 -8.95 -13.55 1.89
C ALA A 9 -10.10 -14.29 1.20
N GLN A 10 -11.09 -14.76 1.98
CA GLN A 10 -12.28 -15.44 1.45
C GLN A 10 -13.28 -14.47 0.79
N ALA A 11 -13.41 -13.25 1.33
CA ALA A 11 -14.25 -12.20 0.76
C ALA A 11 -13.72 -11.68 -0.59
N LEU A 12 -12.39 -11.73 -0.82
CA LEU A 12 -11.76 -11.33 -2.07
C LEU A 12 -11.84 -12.45 -3.13
N ASN A 13 -13.05 -12.87 -3.50
CA ASN A 13 -13.28 -13.85 -4.56
C ASN A 13 -13.72 -13.18 -5.88
N LEU A 14 -13.56 -13.90 -6.99
CA LEU A 14 -13.83 -13.37 -8.34
C LEU A 14 -15.27 -12.86 -8.52
N ALA A 15 -16.26 -13.54 -7.94
CA ALA A 15 -17.66 -13.16 -8.08
C ALA A 15 -17.96 -11.84 -7.36
N THR A 16 -17.51 -11.72 -6.11
CA THR A 16 -17.67 -10.49 -5.30
C THR A 16 -16.93 -9.31 -5.93
N VAL A 17 -15.72 -9.53 -6.45
CA VAL A 17 -14.96 -8.47 -7.14
C VAL A 17 -15.67 -8.06 -8.44
N SER A 18 -16.15 -9.00 -9.24
CA SER A 18 -16.90 -8.71 -10.46
C SER A 18 -18.17 -7.92 -10.18
N GLU A 19 -18.99 -8.37 -9.23
CA GLU A 19 -20.23 -7.70 -8.84
C GLU A 19 -19.97 -6.27 -8.36
N TRP A 20 -18.89 -6.05 -7.61
CA TRP A 20 -18.49 -4.71 -7.19
C TRP A 20 -18.15 -3.81 -8.39
N PHE A 21 -17.38 -4.30 -9.36
CA PHE A 21 -17.06 -3.53 -10.56
C PHE A 21 -18.31 -3.25 -11.41
N ASP A 22 -19.22 -4.21 -11.53
CA ASP A 22 -20.49 -4.03 -12.24
C ASP A 22 -21.35 -2.92 -11.58
N LEU A 23 -21.39 -2.88 -10.24
CA LEU A 23 -22.09 -1.83 -9.50
C LEU A 23 -21.42 -0.46 -9.67
N VAL A 24 -20.09 -0.40 -9.60
CA VAL A 24 -19.32 0.84 -9.84
C VAL A 24 -19.57 1.37 -11.24
N GLU A 25 -19.45 0.51 -12.26
CA GLU A 25 -19.66 0.92 -13.64
C GLU A 25 -21.10 1.37 -13.87
N LYS A 26 -22.07 0.62 -13.37
CA LYS A 26 -23.49 0.97 -13.49
C LYS A 26 -23.84 2.30 -12.82
N HIS A 27 -23.35 2.55 -11.61
CA HIS A 27 -23.81 3.68 -10.79
C HIS A 27 -22.95 4.94 -10.88
N LEU A 28 -21.64 4.80 -11.13
CA LEU A 28 -20.71 5.92 -11.18
C LEU A 28 -20.35 6.34 -12.62
N ILE A 29 -20.27 5.38 -13.55
CA ILE A 29 -19.74 5.60 -14.92
C ILE A 29 -20.85 5.69 -15.98
N LEU A 30 -21.81 4.75 -15.98
CA LEU A 30 -22.77 4.54 -17.09
C LEU A 30 -24.20 5.05 -16.82
N SER A 31 -24.54 5.44 -15.60
CA SER A 31 -25.92 5.83 -15.27
C SER A 31 -26.28 7.18 -15.88
N LYS A 32 -27.50 7.27 -16.43
CA LYS A 32 -28.18 8.56 -16.69
C LYS A 32 -28.51 9.33 -15.40
N GLU A 33 -28.46 8.65 -14.26
CA GLU A 33 -28.75 9.15 -12.90
C GLU A 33 -27.48 9.38 -12.04
N GLY A 34 -26.30 8.94 -12.49
CA GLY A 34 -25.03 9.19 -11.83
C GLY A 34 -24.43 10.51 -12.32
N GLU A 35 -23.45 11.02 -11.57
CA GLU A 35 -22.85 12.33 -11.84
C GLU A 35 -22.05 12.39 -13.17
N GLY A 36 -22.00 11.30 -13.94
CA GLY A 36 -21.27 11.24 -15.21
C GLY A 36 -19.76 11.30 -14.99
N ILE A 37 -19.26 10.67 -13.92
CA ILE A 37 -17.85 10.68 -13.56
C ILE A 37 -17.08 9.82 -14.56
N GLN A 38 -16.17 10.44 -15.29
CA GLN A 38 -15.38 9.74 -16.29
C GLN A 38 -14.28 8.93 -15.61
N LYS A 39 -13.74 7.91 -16.30
CA LYS A 39 -12.70 7.04 -15.71
C LYS A 39 -11.45 7.84 -15.36
N GLU A 40 -11.21 8.89 -16.13
CA GLU A 40 -10.14 9.87 -16.03
C GLU A 40 -10.24 10.74 -14.75
N ASP A 41 -11.40 10.75 -14.11
CA ASP A 41 -11.69 11.49 -12.87
C ASP A 41 -11.69 10.59 -11.62
N ILE A 42 -11.49 9.28 -11.78
CA ILE A 42 -11.48 8.31 -10.68
C ILE A 42 -10.05 7.91 -10.35
N TYR A 43 -9.61 8.18 -9.13
CA TYR A 43 -8.26 7.87 -8.66
C TYR A 43 -8.28 7.02 -7.39
N ALA A 44 -7.48 5.95 -7.41
CA ALA A 44 -7.13 5.18 -6.23
C ALA A 44 -5.73 5.59 -5.75
N MET A 45 -5.59 5.89 -4.47
CA MET A 45 -4.32 6.26 -3.85
C MET A 45 -4.06 5.37 -2.63
N ASP A 46 -2.83 4.90 -2.47
CA ASP A 46 -2.41 4.15 -1.30
C ASP A 46 -0.95 4.44 -0.91
N GLU A 47 -0.62 4.15 0.35
CA GLU A 47 0.70 4.31 0.94
C GLU A 47 1.43 2.96 1.06
N THR A 48 2.67 2.90 0.58
CA THR A 48 3.56 1.76 0.84
C THR A 48 4.84 2.18 1.54
N GLY A 49 5.18 1.49 2.63
CA GLY A 49 6.41 1.70 3.38
C GLY A 49 7.50 0.72 2.98
N ASN A 50 8.65 1.24 2.58
CA ASN A 50 9.84 0.49 2.20
C ASN A 50 10.94 0.71 3.25
N THR A 51 11.18 -0.29 4.08
CA THR A 51 12.29 -0.26 5.05
C THR A 51 13.58 -0.69 4.37
N ALA A 52 14.60 0.18 4.33
CA ALA A 52 15.87 -0.13 3.67
C ALA A 52 16.62 -1.32 4.31
N GLY A 53 16.33 -1.59 5.59
CA GLY A 53 16.90 -2.71 6.35
C GLY A 53 16.18 -4.05 6.17
N ASP A 54 15.04 -4.12 5.46
CA ASP A 54 14.31 -5.38 5.24
C ASP A 54 15.00 -6.22 4.16
N GLN A 55 16.10 -6.85 4.57
CA GLN A 55 16.73 -7.91 3.82
C GLN A 55 15.98 -9.18 4.18
N GLY A 56 14.99 -9.54 3.36
CA GLY A 56 14.10 -10.68 3.59
C GLY A 56 14.82 -12.02 3.82
N THR A 57 14.11 -13.13 3.69
CA THR A 57 14.74 -14.44 3.96
C THR A 57 15.84 -14.76 2.94
N HIS A 58 17.07 -14.98 3.42
CA HIS A 58 18.18 -15.42 2.58
C HIS A 58 18.40 -16.93 2.70
N ARG A 59 18.75 -17.56 1.57
CA ARG A 59 19.25 -18.93 1.57
C ARG A 59 20.72 -18.92 1.98
N VAL A 60 21.08 -19.74 2.96
CA VAL A 60 22.45 -19.86 3.47
C VAL A 60 22.83 -21.33 3.56
N ILE A 61 24.13 -21.63 3.36
CA ILE A 61 24.68 -22.96 3.54
C ILE A 61 25.11 -23.08 5.00
N GLY A 62 24.50 -24.00 5.74
CA GLY A 62 24.76 -24.24 7.15
C GLY A 62 25.31 -25.64 7.43
N ARG A 63 25.80 -25.85 8.65
CA ARG A 63 26.25 -27.17 9.12
C ARG A 63 25.07 -28.17 9.12
N ARG A 64 25.34 -29.43 8.78
CA ARG A 64 24.35 -30.52 8.85
C ARG A 64 23.72 -30.59 10.24
N GLY A 65 22.39 -30.52 10.29
CA GLY A 65 21.59 -30.55 11.52
C GLY A 65 21.18 -29.17 12.05
N THR A 66 21.72 -28.07 11.52
CA THR A 66 21.37 -26.72 11.96
C THR A 66 20.30 -26.12 11.06
N LYS A 67 19.05 -26.09 11.55
CA LYS A 67 17.86 -25.63 10.80
C LYS A 67 17.72 -24.10 10.71
N MET A 68 18.28 -23.36 11.66
CA MET A 68 18.17 -21.90 11.74
C MET A 68 19.58 -21.29 11.82
N GLN A 69 19.87 -20.35 10.92
CA GLN A 69 21.07 -19.53 10.96
C GLN A 69 20.66 -18.12 11.33
N HIS A 70 21.24 -17.57 12.38
CA HIS A 70 20.95 -16.21 12.81
C HIS A 70 21.79 -15.22 12.01
N ARG A 71 21.13 -14.22 11.44
CA ARG A 71 21.79 -13.05 10.88
C ARG A 71 21.52 -11.87 11.79
N GLN A 72 22.57 -11.20 12.24
CA GLN A 72 22.43 -9.92 12.89
C GLN A 72 22.04 -8.89 11.81
N GLY A 73 20.78 -8.45 11.85
CA GLY A 73 20.30 -7.36 11.01
C GLY A 73 20.72 -6.02 11.59
N GLY A 74 21.06 -5.04 10.74
CA GLY A 74 21.23 -3.66 11.19
C GLY A 74 19.94 -3.17 11.83
N ALA A 75 20.03 -2.49 12.98
CA ALA A 75 18.88 -1.94 13.69
C ALA A 75 18.25 -0.72 12.98
N ASP A 76 18.62 -0.48 11.72
CA ASP A 76 18.15 0.67 10.97
C ASP A 76 16.70 0.46 10.55
N ARG A 77 15.83 1.27 11.16
CA ARG A 77 14.38 1.30 10.90
C ARG A 77 14.01 2.47 10.00
N GLU A 78 14.96 2.98 9.23
CA GLU A 78 14.68 3.97 8.20
C GLU A 78 13.66 3.42 7.20
N ASN A 79 12.51 4.07 7.17
CA ASN A 79 11.41 3.78 6.27
C ASN A 79 11.33 4.90 5.23
N VAL A 80 11.26 4.50 3.96
CA VAL A 80 10.94 5.36 2.83
C VAL A 80 9.50 5.06 2.45
N THR A 81 8.63 6.05 2.52
CA THR A 81 7.24 5.88 2.14
C THR A 81 7.05 6.31 0.70
N SER A 82 6.35 5.51 -0.10
CA SER A 82 5.88 5.91 -1.43
C SER A 82 4.36 6.04 -1.41
N ILE A 83 3.86 7.18 -1.86
CA ILE A 83 2.44 7.41 -2.12
C ILE A 83 2.22 7.24 -3.62
N VAL A 84 1.39 6.26 -3.99
CA VAL A 84 1.10 5.91 -5.38
C VAL A 84 -0.36 6.21 -5.66
N THR A 85 -0.62 6.92 -6.76
CA THR A 85 -1.97 7.25 -7.21
C THR A 85 -2.17 6.78 -8.66
N ILE A 86 -3.18 5.95 -8.88
CA ILE A 86 -3.51 5.33 -10.17
C ILE A 86 -4.91 5.78 -10.57
N CYS A 87 -5.07 6.17 -11.82
CA CYS A 87 -6.36 6.53 -12.41
C CYS A 87 -7.07 5.29 -12.97
N ALA A 88 -8.41 5.28 -12.98
CA ALA A 88 -9.19 4.17 -13.51
C ALA A 88 -9.08 4.02 -15.04
N ASP A 89 -8.60 5.04 -15.75
CA ASP A 89 -8.23 4.96 -17.18
C ASP A 89 -6.92 4.20 -17.44
N GLY A 90 -6.17 3.86 -16.38
CA GLY A 90 -4.88 3.17 -16.43
C GLY A 90 -3.65 4.09 -16.42
N SER A 91 -3.84 5.41 -16.42
CA SER A 91 -2.75 6.37 -16.22
C SER A 91 -2.30 6.40 -14.76
N VAL A 92 -1.06 6.83 -14.53
CA VAL A 92 -0.43 6.84 -13.21
C VAL A 92 0.21 8.20 -12.98
N LEU A 93 -0.11 8.81 -11.83
CA LEU A 93 0.56 10.03 -11.41
C LEU A 93 1.97 9.69 -10.92
N PRO A 94 2.96 10.57 -11.13
CA PRO A 94 4.29 10.38 -10.56
C PRO A 94 4.21 10.13 -9.05
N PRO A 95 4.78 9.02 -8.55
CA PRO A 95 4.66 8.69 -7.14
C PRO A 95 5.38 9.72 -6.28
N THR A 96 4.80 10.04 -5.13
CA THR A 96 5.44 10.92 -4.14
C THR A 96 6.26 10.07 -3.18
N VAL A 97 7.57 10.28 -3.14
CA VAL A 97 8.48 9.55 -2.24
C VAL A 97 8.85 10.43 -1.05
N ILE A 98 8.49 9.97 0.14
CA ILE A 98 8.76 10.62 1.42
C ILE A 98 9.91 9.89 2.10
N PHE A 99 11.04 10.59 2.20
CA PHE A 99 12.21 10.12 2.94
C PHE A 99 12.09 10.47 4.43
N LYS A 100 12.96 9.87 5.24
CA LYS A 100 13.10 10.20 6.66
C LYS A 100 13.23 11.70 6.88
N GLY A 101 12.34 12.24 7.70
CA GLY A 101 12.40 13.63 8.13
C GLY A 101 13.69 13.92 8.89
N LYS A 102 14.39 15.00 8.51
CA LYS A 102 15.60 15.48 9.22
C LYS A 102 15.28 16.44 10.36
N LYS A 103 14.15 17.15 10.26
CA LYS A 103 13.72 18.17 11.22
C LYS A 103 12.21 18.11 11.36
N PHE A 104 11.73 18.28 12.58
CA PHE A 104 10.31 18.44 12.86
C PHE A 104 9.92 19.92 12.70
N LEU A 105 8.88 20.20 11.92
CA LEU A 105 8.37 21.55 11.79
C LEU A 105 7.53 21.88 13.03
N LYS A 106 8.11 22.64 13.98
CA LYS A 106 7.48 22.96 15.27
C LYS A 106 6.07 23.58 15.15
N THR A 107 5.74 24.19 14.02
CA THR A 107 4.41 24.75 13.77
C THR A 107 3.32 23.69 13.66
N TRP A 108 3.63 22.46 13.24
CA TRP A 108 2.64 21.37 13.15
C TRP A 108 2.05 20.95 14.49
N GLY A 109 2.78 21.14 15.59
CA GLY A 109 2.32 20.80 16.93
C GLY A 109 1.58 21.93 17.67
N LYS A 110 1.54 23.16 17.13
CA LYS A 110 1.08 24.34 17.91
C LYS A 110 -0.39 24.30 18.32
N ASN A 111 -1.24 23.62 17.56
CA ASN A 111 -2.68 23.49 17.83
C ASN A 111 -3.13 22.03 17.97
N ASN A 112 -2.18 21.11 18.20
CA ASN A 112 -2.52 19.70 18.41
C ASN A 112 -2.77 19.48 19.91
N VAL A 113 -3.94 19.90 20.38
CA VAL A 113 -4.38 19.70 21.76
C VAL A 113 -4.81 18.23 21.89
N ALA A 114 -3.99 17.43 22.56
CA ALA A 114 -4.31 16.06 22.91
C ALA A 114 -5.33 15.99 24.06
#